data_AF-A0A1B8HQL6-F1
#
_entry.id   AF-A0A1B8HQL6-F1
#
_cell.length_a   1.000
_cell.length_b   1.000
_cell.length_c   1.000
_cell.angle_alpha   90.00
_cell.angle_beta   90.00
_cell.angle_gamma   90.00
#
_symmetry.space_group_name_H-M   'P 1'
#
loop_
_entity.id
_entity.type
_entity.pdbx_description
1 polymer ?
#
loop_
_entity_poly.entity_id
_entity_poly.type
_entity_poly.pdbx_seq_one_letter_code
_entity_poly.pdbx_strand_id
1 'polypeptide(L)' 'MQRGFAMSAATANLFQPYNVGKFNLSAAVGGFNSENALAVGSGYRFNENVAVKASLATSTSQGGDVMYGAGMNLEW' A
#
# COMPACT_ATOMS: atom_id res chain seq x y z
N MET A 1 -3.99 9.14 -15.58
CA MET A 1 -3.87 7.66 -15.74
C MET A 1 -2.49 7.14 -15.35
N GLN A 2 -1.38 7.69 -15.88
CA GLN A 2 -0.01 7.24 -15.53
C GLN A 2 0.28 7.32 -14.02
N ARG A 3 -0.13 8.41 -13.35
CA ARG A 3 -0.13 8.56 -11.87
C ARG A 3 -0.79 7.41 -11.11
N GLY A 4 -1.96 6.98 -11.56
CA GLY A 4 -2.71 5.88 -10.94
C GLY A 4 -1.97 4.56 -11.04
N PHE A 5 -1.27 4.31 -12.16
CA PHE A 5 -0.40 3.14 -12.29
C PHE A 5 0.82 3.22 -11.37
N ALA A 6 1.47 4.39 -11.26
CA ALA A 6 2.59 4.59 -10.34
C ALA A 6 2.17 4.37 -8.87
N MET A 7 1.01 4.91 -8.47
CA MET A 7 0.44 4.72 -7.13
C MET A 7 -0.01 3.28 -6.86
N SER A 8 -0.62 2.61 -7.84
CA SER A 8 -0.97 1.20 -7.72
C SER A 8 0.28 0.33 -7.58
N ALA A 9 1.34 0.63 -8.33
CA ALA A 9 2.63 -0.06 -8.22
C ALA A 9 3.27 0.18 -6.85
N ALA A 10 3.26 1.42 -6.35
CA ALA A 10 3.74 1.75 -5.01
C ALA A 10 2.95 0.99 -3.93
N THR A 11 1.62 0.97 -4.04
CA THR A 11 0.72 0.28 -3.10
C THR A 11 0.92 -1.23 -3.12
N ALA A 12 1.15 -1.83 -4.29
CA ALA A 12 1.44 -3.25 -4.43
C ALA A 12 2.77 -3.66 -3.78
N ASN A 13 3.73 -2.74 -3.69
CA ASN A 13 5.01 -2.96 -3.04
C ASN A 13 4.98 -2.75 -1.51
N LEU A 14 3.83 -2.38 -0.93
CA LEU A 14 3.71 -2.25 0.52
C LEU A 14 3.89 -3.60 1.18
N PHE A 15 4.93 -3.67 2.02
CA PHE A 15 5.25 -4.86 2.80
C PHE A 15 4.05 -5.27 3.65
N GLN A 16 3.70 -6.55 3.58
CA GLN A 16 2.62 -7.13 4.36
C GLN A 16 3.17 -7.64 5.70
N PRO A 17 2.43 -7.45 6.80
CA PRO A 17 2.79 -8.00 8.12
C PRO A 17 3.02 -9.52 8.06
N TYR A 18 4.26 -9.97 8.27
CA TYR A 18 4.56 -11.41 8.43
C TYR A 18 4.27 -11.90 9.86
N ASN A 19 4.40 -11.05 10.89
CA ASN A 19 4.20 -11.46 12.28
C ASN A 19 2.77 -11.24 12.79
N VAL A 20 2.22 -12.26 13.45
CA VAL A 20 0.94 -12.24 14.16
C VAL A 20 1.02 -11.33 15.38
N GLY A 21 -0.03 -10.53 15.61
CA GLY A 21 -0.13 -9.62 16.76
C GLY A 21 0.72 -8.35 16.68
N LYS A 22 1.43 -8.11 15.57
CA LYS A 22 2.27 -6.92 15.38
C LYS A 22 1.68 -5.97 14.34
N PHE A 23 1.57 -4.71 14.73
CA PHE A 23 1.32 -3.61 13.79
C PHE A 23 2.53 -3.47 12.85
N ASN A 24 2.29 -3.46 11.56
CA ASN A 24 3.32 -3.25 10.54
C ASN A 24 3.02 -1.97 9.81
N LEU A 25 4.00 -1.07 9.81
CA LEU A 25 3.99 0.13 9.00
C LEU A 25 4.93 -0.13 7.82
N SER A 26 4.44 0.06 6.59
CA SER A 26 5.26 -0.05 5.39
C SER A 26 5.16 1.22 4.56
N ALA A 27 6.23 1.53 3.86
CA ALA A 27 6.29 2.61 2.90
C ALA A 27 6.96 2.06 1.65
N ALA A 28 6.46 2.47 0.49
CA ALA A 28 6.90 2.00 -0.80
C ALA A 28 6.84 3.16 -1.79
N VAL A 29 7.75 3.18 -2.75
CA VAL A 29 7.73 4.14 -3.85
C VAL A 29 7.48 3.37 -5.14
N GLY A 30 6.74 3.97 -6.06
CA GLY A 30 6.41 3.38 -7.35
C GLY A 30 6.53 4.43 -8.44
N GLY A 31 7.09 4.04 -9.57
CA GLY A 31 7.23 4.90 -10.74
C GLY A 31 6.52 4.26 -11.93
N PHE A 32 5.85 5.08 -12.74
CA PHE A 32 5.30 4.65 -14.02
C PHE A 32 5.60 5.71 -15.07
N ASN A 33 6.40 5.33 -16.07
CA ASN A 33 6.86 6.21 -17.15
C ASN A 33 7.68 7.41 -16.61
N SER A 34 7.22 8.66 -16.74
CA SER A 34 7.87 9.86 -16.16
C SER A 34 7.25 10.30 -14.82
N GLU A 35 6.43 9.46 -14.21
CA GLU A 35 5.63 9.85 -13.06
C GLU A 35 5.94 9.00 -11.83
N ASN A 36 6.23 9.67 -10.72
CA ASN A 36 6.57 9.01 -9.46
C ASN A 36 5.42 9.10 -8.46
N ALA A 37 5.35 8.12 -7.58
CA ALA A 37 4.36 8.02 -6.52
C ALA A 37 4.99 7.42 -5.26
N LEU A 38 4.48 7.88 -4.12
CA LEU A 38 4.80 7.38 -2.80
C LEU A 38 3.55 6.72 -2.24
N ALA A 39 3.68 5.50 -1.74
CA ALA A 39 2.67 4.79 -0.99
C ALA A 39 3.15 4.53 0.43
N VAL A 40 2.24 4.68 1.37
CA VAL A 40 2.41 4.30 2.77
C VAL A 40 1.24 3.42 3.15
N GLY A 41 1.49 2.44 4.00
CA GLY A 41 0.53 1.46 4.40
C GLY A 41 0.75 1.03 5.83
N SER A 42 -0.33 0.59 6.43
CA SER A 42 -0.28 -0.07 7.71
C SER A 42 -1.12 -1.33 7.64
N GLY A 43 -0.64 -2.37 8.29
CA GLY A 43 -1.31 -3.65 8.38
C GLY A 43 -1.29 -4.16 9.79
N TYR A 44 -2.38 -4.81 10.17
CA TYR A 44 -2.48 -5.51 11.43
C TYR A 44 -2.92 -6.95 11.18
N ARG A 45 -2.17 -7.89 11.74
CA ARG A 45 -2.47 -9.31 11.65
C ARG A 45 -3.03 -9.77 12.99
N PHE A 46 -4.33 -10.02 13.04
CA PHE A 46 -5.02 -10.50 14.23
C PHE A 46 -4.60 -11.93 14.55
N ASN A 47 -4.61 -12.79 13.53
CA ASN A 47 -4.22 -14.20 13.62
C ASN A 47 -3.45 -14.61 12.36
N GLU A 48 -2.83 -15.79 12.35
CA GLU A 48 -2.23 -16.36 11.13
C GLU A 48 -3.24 -16.36 9.98
N ASN A 49 -4.49 -16.69 10.32
CA ASN A 49 -5.63 -16.76 9.43
C ASN A 49 -6.27 -15.41 9.05
N VAL A 50 -6.06 -14.33 9.81
CA VAL A 50 -6.79 -13.07 9.61
C VAL A 50 -5.84 -11.89 9.66
N ALA A 51 -5.69 -11.22 8.51
CA ALA A 51 -4.91 -10.00 8.38
C ALA A 51 -5.73 -8.90 7.71
N VAL A 52 -5.55 -7.67 8.16
CA VAL A 52 -6.11 -6.49 7.50
C VAL A 52 -5.00 -5.51 7.18
N LYS A 53 -5.14 -4.77 6.09
CA LYS A 53 -4.22 -3.69 5.74
C LYS A 53 -4.98 -2.53 5.12
N ALA A 54 -4.49 -1.34 5.38
CA ALA A 54 -4.91 -0.10 4.75
C ALA A 54 -3.68 0.59 4.17
N SER A 55 -3.84 1.22 3.03
CA SER A 55 -2.77 1.85 2.27
C SER A 55 -3.25 3.14 1.64
N LEU A 56 -2.35 4.10 1.58
CA LEU A 56 -2.53 5.42 0.99
C LEU A 56 -1.36 5.65 0.04
N ALA A 57 -1.65 6.08 -1.18
CA ALA A 57 -0.66 6.44 -2.16
C ALA A 57 -0.94 7.84 -2.69
N THR A 58 0.13 8.59 -2.95
CA THR A 58 0.09 9.94 -3.46
C THR A 58 1.11 10.08 -4.58
N SER A 59 0.76 10.76 -5.66
CA SER A 59 1.73 11.08 -6.70
C SER A 59 2.59 12.28 -6.29
N THR A 60 3.89 12.20 -6.52
CA THR A 60 4.82 13.30 -6.26
C THR A 60 4.86 14.31 -7.42
N SER A 61 4.17 14.04 -8.52
CA SER A 61 4.10 14.91 -9.69
C SER A 61 2.91 15.89 -9.59
N GLN A 62 3.09 17.08 -10.17
CA GLN A 62 2.22 18.25 -10.07
C GLN A 62 0.74 17.93 -10.38
N GLY A 63 -0.06 17.75 -9.32
CA GLY A 63 -1.48 17.41 -9.34
C GLY A 63 -1.76 16.22 -8.42
N GLY A 64 -2.15 16.54 -7.19
CA GLY A 64 -2.27 15.63 -6.05
C GLY A 64 -3.41 14.63 -6.17
N ASP A 65 -3.20 13.61 -7.00
CA ASP A 65 -4.02 12.42 -6.98
C ASP A 65 -3.63 11.59 -5.75
N VAL A 66 -4.63 11.25 -4.93
CA VAL A 66 -4.47 10.38 -3.76
C VAL A 66 -5.29 9.12 -3.99
N MET A 67 -4.63 7.98 -3.91
CA MET A 67 -5.25 6.66 -3.90
C MET A 67 -5.29 6.13 -2.47
N TYR A 68 -6.39 5.49 -2.12
CA TYR A 68 -6.51 4.76 -0.87
C TYR A 68 -7.05 3.37 -1.15
N GLY A 69 -6.62 2.41 -0.34
CA GLY A 69 -7.01 1.02 -0.47
C GLY A 69 -7.08 0.39 0.91
N ALA A 70 -8.03 -0.51 1.08
CA ALA A 70 -8.10 -1.39 2.23
C ALA A 70 -8.29 -2.82 1.71
N GLY A 71 -7.68 -3.77 2.40
CA GLY A 71 -7.76 -5.18 2.06
C GLY A 71 -7.74 -6.01 3.32
N MET A 72 -8.42 -7.15 3.26
CA MET A 72 -8.39 -8.17 4.29
C MET A 72 -8.03 -9.50 3.65
N ASN A 73 -7.23 -10.29 4.37
CA ASN A 73 -6.88 -11.65 4.04
C ASN A 73 -7.48 -12.58 5.10
N LEU A 74 -8.13 -13.63 4.60
CA LEU A 74 -8.69 -14.72 5.36
C LEU A 74 -8.07 -16.01 4.81
N GLU A 75 -7.31 -16.73 5.64
CA GLU A 75 -6.81 -18.08 5.36
C GLU A 75 -7.63 -19.08 6.17
N TRP A 76 -8.16 -20.14 5.54
CA TRP A 76 -8.88 -21.23 6.20
C TRP A 76 -8.16 -22.56 6.00
#